data_AF-A0A168L299-F1
#
_entry.id   AF-A0A168L299-F1
#
_cell.length_a   1.000
_cell.length_b   1.000
_cell.length_c   1.000
_cell.angle_alpha   90.00
_cell.angle_beta   90.00
_cell.angle_gamma   90.00
#
_symmetry.space_group_name_H-M   'P 1'
#
loop_
_entity.id
_entity.type
_entity.pdbx_description
1 polymer ?
#
loop_
_entity_poly.entity_id
_entity_poly.type
_entity_poly.pdbx_seq_one_letter_code
_entity_poly.pdbx_strand_id
1 'polypeptide(L)'
;MNGKQVDLHDVMYEKRHILEEIVQCRKFRSVYQDVELIPLDEFKAKAGPEYLENSDNPHQLFINRLKYELVVRAALKEQQEELQLKRTQLIKENRKAQKKVDQYDKLLDDFVQSAAPLEEALEAEHKARNALQDEMVTDQAQETSTSTSTAEVMDTSL
;
A
#
# COMPACT_ATOMS: atom_id res chain seq x y z
N MET A 1 -84.88 15.85 6.28
CA MET A 1 -83.44 16.21 6.13
C MET A 1 -83.26 16.82 4.76
N ASN A 2 -82.51 17.92 4.64
CA ASN A 2 -82.40 18.68 3.39
C ASN A 2 -81.45 17.93 2.43
N GLY A 3 -81.98 17.32 1.36
CA GLY A 3 -81.18 16.55 0.39
C GLY A 3 -79.98 17.32 -0.17
N LYS A 4 -80.16 18.62 -0.42
CA LYS A 4 -79.07 19.53 -0.85
C LYS A 4 -77.87 19.58 0.09
N GLN A 5 -78.08 19.35 1.38
CA GLN A 5 -77.00 19.31 2.37
C GLN A 5 -76.17 18.03 2.24
N VAL A 6 -76.82 16.90 1.92
CA VAL A 6 -76.16 15.62 1.68
C VAL A 6 -75.33 15.68 0.40
N ASP A 7 -75.91 16.18 -0.69
CA ASP A 7 -75.20 16.34 -1.97
C ASP A 7 -73.95 17.22 -1.84
N LEU A 8 -74.04 18.29 -1.04
CA LEU A 8 -72.90 19.17 -0.76
C LEU A 8 -71.81 18.45 0.04
N HIS A 9 -72.19 17.61 1.02
CA HIS A 9 -71.23 16.82 1.78
C HIS A 9 -70.50 15.82 0.89
N ASP A 10 -71.20 15.12 0.00
CA ASP A 10 -70.62 14.15 -0.92
C ASP A 10 -69.53 14.78 -1.81
N VAL A 11 -69.83 15.92 -2.44
CA VAL A 11 -68.85 16.66 -3.26
C VAL A 11 -67.65 17.13 -2.43
N MET A 12 -67.87 17.54 -1.18
CA MET A 12 -66.79 17.95 -0.28
C MET A 12 -65.88 16.76 0.09
N TYR A 13 -66.44 15.56 0.22
CA TYR A 13 -65.67 14.33 0.44
C TYR A 13 -64.85 13.96 -0.79
N GLU A 14 -65.45 13.98 -1.98
CA GLU A 14 -64.73 13.69 -3.23
C GLU A 14 -63.56 14.66 -3.44
N LYS A 15 -63.80 15.96 -3.26
CA LYS A 15 -62.73 16.97 -3.34
C LYS A 15 -61.60 16.68 -2.35
N ARG A 16 -61.94 16.33 -1.10
CA ARG A 16 -60.94 16.01 -0.08
C ARG A 16 -60.14 14.77 -0.47
N HIS A 17 -60.81 13.72 -0.93
CA HIS A 17 -60.18 12.48 -1.35
C HIS A 17 -59.18 12.72 -2.49
N ILE A 18 -59.60 13.44 -3.54
CA ILE A 18 -58.71 13.78 -4.67
C ILE A 18 -57.52 14.62 -4.19
N LEU A 19 -57.73 15.58 -3.28
CA LEU A 19 -56.62 16.37 -2.73
C LEU A 19 -55.63 15.51 -1.92
N GLU A 20 -56.13 14.57 -1.13
CA GLU A 20 -55.30 13.62 -0.38
C GLU A 20 -54.49 12.72 -1.33
N GLU A 21 -55.10 12.22 -2.39
CA GLU A 21 -54.42 11.45 -3.43
C GLU A 21 -53.35 12.26 -4.16
N ILE A 22 -53.65 13.52 -4.53
CA ILE A 22 -52.66 14.42 -5.15
C ILE A 22 -51.47 14.62 -4.22
N VAL A 23 -51.72 14.85 -2.93
CA VAL A 23 -50.64 15.00 -1.94
C VAL A 23 -49.83 13.71 -1.83
N GLN A 24 -50.48 12.55 -1.85
CA GLN A 24 -49.81 11.26 -1.79
C GLN A 24 -48.95 11.01 -3.04
N CYS A 25 -49.46 11.30 -4.24
CA CYS A 25 -48.71 11.20 -5.48
C CYS A 25 -47.51 12.18 -5.52
N ARG A 26 -47.66 13.39 -4.98
CA ARG A 26 -46.55 14.36 -4.88
C ARG A 26 -45.48 13.98 -3.86
N LYS A 27 -45.84 13.20 -2.84
CA LYS A 27 -44.90 12.65 -1.85
C LYS A 27 -44.07 11.49 -2.40
N PHE A 28 -44.37 11.01 -3.61
CA PHE A 28 -43.59 9.96 -4.24
C PHE A 28 -42.15 10.44 -4.46
N ARG A 29 -41.21 9.80 -3.75
CA ARG A 29 -39.77 9.99 -3.91
C ARG A 29 -39.19 8.76 -4.57
N SER A 30 -38.56 8.97 -5.71
CA SER A 30 -37.85 7.93 -6.46
C SER A 30 -36.36 7.97 -6.18
N VAL A 31 -35.70 6.81 -6.30
CA VAL A 31 -34.27 6.63 -5.99
C VAL A 31 -33.36 7.62 -6.75
N TYR A 32 -33.72 8.01 -7.98
CA TYR A 32 -32.89 8.93 -8.78
C TYR A 32 -32.75 10.33 -8.19
N GLN A 33 -33.64 10.75 -7.27
CA GLN A 33 -33.60 12.10 -6.68
C GLN A 33 -32.43 12.27 -5.70
N ASP A 34 -31.88 11.15 -5.22
CA ASP A 34 -30.80 11.13 -4.23
C ASP A 34 -29.44 10.83 -4.89
N VAL A 35 -29.41 10.64 -6.20
CA VAL A 35 -28.18 10.32 -6.93
C VAL A 35 -27.43 11.60 -7.26
N GLU A 36 -26.23 11.74 -6.70
CA GLU A 36 -25.29 12.77 -7.12
C GLU A 36 -24.88 12.53 -8.58
N LEU A 37 -25.08 13.54 -9.42
CA LEU A 37 -24.79 13.50 -10.86
C LEU A 37 -23.69 14.50 -11.18
N ILE A 38 -22.89 14.19 -12.21
CA ILE A 38 -21.90 15.12 -12.75
C ILE A 38 -22.58 16.46 -13.11
N PRO A 39 -21.94 17.62 -12.81
CA PRO A 39 -22.47 18.93 -13.18
C PRO A 39 -22.81 19.04 -14.67
N LEU A 40 -23.79 19.87 -15.00
CA LEU A 40 -24.28 20.01 -16.39
C LEU A 40 -23.18 20.47 -17.36
N ASP A 41 -22.29 21.36 -16.91
CA ASP A 41 -21.22 21.91 -17.75
C ASP A 41 -20.20 20.82 -18.11
N GLU A 42 -19.83 20.00 -17.14
CA GLU A 42 -18.94 18.85 -17.36
C GLU A 42 -19.58 17.77 -18.21
N PHE A 43 -20.87 17.49 -18.01
CA PHE A 43 -21.62 16.56 -18.85
C PHE A 43 -21.61 17.03 -20.30
N LYS A 44 -21.93 18.30 -20.58
CA LYS A 44 -21.93 18.84 -21.94
C LYS A 44 -20.55 18.83 -22.60
N ALA A 45 -19.48 18.97 -21.81
CA ALA A 45 -18.11 18.95 -22.32
C ALA A 45 -17.58 17.53 -22.62
N LYS A 46 -17.99 16.54 -21.81
CA LYS A 46 -17.46 15.16 -21.89
C LYS A 46 -18.38 14.17 -22.61
N ALA A 47 -19.68 14.45 -22.67
CA ALA A 47 -20.64 13.55 -23.29
C ALA A 47 -20.52 13.57 -24.82
N GLY A 48 -20.62 12.38 -25.42
CA GLY A 48 -20.69 12.23 -26.87
C GLY A 48 -22.00 12.77 -27.46
N PRO A 49 -22.06 12.97 -28.79
CA PRO A 49 -23.23 13.49 -29.48
C PRO A 49 -24.49 12.64 -29.25
N GLU A 50 -24.34 11.33 -29.01
CA GLU A 50 -25.43 10.39 -28.73
C GLU A 50 -26.23 10.72 -27.45
N TYR A 51 -25.62 11.41 -26.48
CA TYR A 51 -26.29 11.81 -25.23
C TYR A 51 -26.80 13.26 -25.26
N LEU A 52 -26.44 14.02 -26.29
CA LEU A 52 -26.86 15.42 -26.47
C LEU A 52 -28.11 15.55 -27.36
N GLU A 53 -28.56 14.46 -27.98
CA GLU A 53 -29.78 14.41 -28.78
C GLU A 53 -31.03 14.75 -27.94
N ASN A 54 -31.93 15.56 -28.50
CA ASN A 54 -33.17 16.01 -27.86
C ASN A 54 -32.98 16.71 -26.48
N SER A 55 -31.85 17.39 -26.31
CA SER A 55 -31.51 18.14 -25.08
C SER A 55 -32.41 19.35 -24.82
N ASP A 56 -33.28 19.73 -25.77
CA ASP A 56 -34.29 20.77 -25.62
C ASP A 56 -35.36 20.42 -24.58
N ASN A 57 -35.66 19.12 -24.40
CA ASN A 57 -36.62 18.68 -23.39
C ASN A 57 -35.89 18.36 -22.06
N PRO A 58 -36.25 19.00 -20.94
CA PRO A 58 -35.54 18.82 -19.66
C PRO A 58 -35.62 17.38 -19.14
N HIS A 59 -36.72 16.67 -19.40
CA HIS A 59 -36.87 15.28 -18.99
C HIS A 59 -35.97 14.36 -19.81
N GLN A 60 -35.86 14.58 -21.13
CA GLN A 60 -34.98 13.79 -21.98
C GLN A 60 -33.50 14.06 -21.68
N LEU A 61 -33.14 15.34 -21.45
CA LEU A 61 -31.81 15.71 -20.99
C LEU A 61 -31.43 14.96 -19.70
N PHE A 62 -32.35 14.88 -18.74
CA PHE A 62 -32.10 14.16 -17.49
C PHE A 62 -31.91 12.66 -17.69
N ILE A 63 -32.71 12.02 -18.55
CA ILE A 63 -32.53 10.60 -18.91
C ILE A 63 -31.18 10.37 -19.57
N ASN A 64 -30.76 11.24 -20.49
CA ASN A 64 -29.48 11.09 -21.17
C ASN A 64 -28.30 11.24 -20.19
N ARG A 65 -28.41 12.16 -19.22
CA ARG A 65 -27.43 12.28 -18.13
C ARG A 65 -27.34 11.00 -17.31
N LEU A 66 -28.46 10.39 -16.94
CA LEU A 66 -28.48 9.13 -16.20
C LEU A 66 -27.83 7.98 -16.99
N LYS A 67 -28.10 7.90 -18.30
CA LYS A 67 -27.50 6.88 -19.17
C LYS A 67 -25.99 7.04 -19.28
N TYR A 68 -25.51 8.27 -19.48
CA TYR A 68 -24.09 8.58 -19.52
C TYR A 68 -23.42 8.21 -18.19
N GLU A 69 -24.00 8.63 -17.06
CA GLU A 69 -23.47 8.33 -15.73
C GLU A 69 -23.36 6.83 -15.47
N LEU A 70 -24.35 6.05 -15.90
CA LEU A 70 -24.33 4.59 -15.78
C LEU A 70 -23.12 3.99 -16.50
N VAL A 71 -22.87 4.40 -17.74
CA VAL A 71 -21.73 3.92 -18.54
C VAL A 71 -20.41 4.31 -17.89
N VAL A 72 -20.29 5.56 -17.44
CA VAL A 72 -19.08 6.06 -16.77
C VAL A 72 -18.81 5.30 -15.48
N ARG A 73 -19.84 5.11 -14.64
CA ARG A 73 -19.69 4.35 -13.38
C ARG A 73 -19.38 2.88 -13.62
N ALA A 74 -19.94 2.27 -14.65
CA ALA A 74 -19.60 0.90 -15.01
C ALA A 74 -18.12 0.77 -15.40
N ALA A 75 -17.63 1.67 -16.26
CA ALA A 75 -16.23 1.69 -16.67
C ALA A 75 -15.28 1.97 -15.48
N LEU A 76 -15.62 2.92 -14.60
CA LEU A 76 -14.84 3.20 -13.40
C LEU A 76 -14.80 2.02 -12.43
N LYS A 77 -15.92 1.30 -12.29
CA LYS A 77 -16.00 0.10 -11.46
C LYS A 77 -15.12 -1.02 -12.01
N GLU A 78 -15.14 -1.25 -13.32
CA GLU A 78 -14.26 -2.22 -13.98
C GLU A 78 -12.78 -1.86 -13.77
N GLN A 79 -12.39 -0.60 -13.97
CA GLN A 79 -11.02 -0.14 -13.70
C GLN A 79 -10.64 -0.30 -12.22
N GLN A 80 -11.56 -0.03 -11.30
CA GLN A 80 -11.34 -0.23 -9.87
C GLN A 80 -11.08 -1.70 -9.55
N GLU A 81 -11.88 -2.62 -10.11
CA GLU A 81 -11.73 -4.06 -9.93
C GLU A 81 -10.38 -4.55 -10.49
N GLU A 82 -10.00 -4.11 -11.70
CA GLU A 82 -8.68 -4.42 -12.28
C GLU A 82 -7.52 -3.93 -11.40
N LEU A 83 -7.58 -2.69 -10.92
CA LEU A 83 -6.56 -2.11 -10.05
C LEU A 83 -6.48 -2.83 -8.70
N GLN A 84 -7.63 -3.23 -8.15
CA GLN A 84 -7.67 -4.05 -6.93
C GLN A 84 -7.00 -5.41 -7.15
N LEU A 85 -7.27 -6.07 -8.28
CA LEU A 85 -6.60 -7.33 -8.61
C LEU A 85 -5.08 -7.15 -8.73
N LYS A 86 -4.62 -6.15 -9.50
CA LYS A 86 -3.19 -5.83 -9.62
C LYS A 86 -2.55 -5.54 -8.26
N ARG A 87 -3.23 -4.76 -7.41
CA ARG A 87 -2.77 -4.47 -6.04
C ARG A 87 -2.61 -5.76 -5.23
N THR A 88 -3.58 -6.66 -5.25
CA THR A 88 -3.48 -7.92 -4.48
C THR A 88 -2.39 -8.84 -5.01
N GLN A 89 -2.14 -8.86 -6.32
CA GLN A 89 -1.03 -9.60 -6.94
C GLN A 89 0.32 -9.05 -6.48
N LEU A 90 0.53 -7.73 -6.57
CA LEU A 90 1.76 -7.07 -6.12
C LEU A 90 2.01 -7.28 -4.63
N ILE A 91 0.97 -7.23 -3.78
CA ILE A 91 1.11 -7.53 -2.35
C ILE A 91 1.56 -8.97 -2.12
N LYS A 92 1.04 -9.94 -2.89
CA LYS A 92 1.46 -11.34 -2.81
C LYS A 92 2.90 -11.52 -3.25
N GLU A 93 3.32 -10.87 -4.33
CA GLU A 93 4.70 -10.91 -4.83
C GLU A 93 5.67 -10.28 -3.84
N ASN A 94 5.34 -9.10 -3.31
CA ASN A 94 6.15 -8.43 -2.30
C ASN A 94 6.30 -9.28 -1.04
N ARG A 95 5.22 -9.91 -0.56
CA ARG A 95 5.28 -10.88 0.56
C ARG A 95 6.14 -12.10 0.25
N LYS A 96 6.14 -12.61 -0.99
CA LYS A 96 7.02 -13.71 -1.39
C LYS A 96 8.48 -13.27 -1.41
N ALA A 97 8.77 -12.07 -1.92
CA ALA A 97 10.10 -11.50 -1.91
C ALA A 97 10.61 -11.30 -0.48
N GLN A 98 9.78 -10.73 0.40
CA GLN A 98 10.12 -10.56 1.82
C GLN A 98 10.46 -11.90 2.47
N LYS A 99 9.63 -12.94 2.26
CA LYS A 99 9.93 -14.28 2.79
C LYS A 99 11.25 -14.86 2.28
N LYS A 100 11.65 -14.56 1.04
CA LYS A 100 12.95 -15.00 0.50
C LYS A 100 14.10 -14.23 1.14
N VAL A 101 13.94 -12.93 1.34
CA VAL A 101 14.93 -12.10 2.06
C VAL A 101 15.08 -12.61 3.48
N ASP A 102 13.98 -12.81 4.21
CA ASP A 102 14.00 -13.36 5.58
C ASP A 102 14.64 -14.76 5.65
N GLN A 103 14.53 -15.56 4.57
CA GLN A 103 15.21 -16.86 4.47
C GLN A 103 16.72 -16.70 4.25
N TYR A 104 17.13 -15.78 3.37
CA TYR A 104 18.54 -15.51 3.13
C TYR A 104 19.22 -14.92 4.35
N ASP A 105 18.55 -14.01 5.08
CA ASP A 105 19.07 -13.44 6.32
C ASP A 105 19.38 -14.53 7.35
N LYS A 106 18.45 -15.48 7.54
CA LYS A 106 18.68 -16.63 8.44
C LYS A 106 19.83 -17.52 7.99
N LEU A 107 19.90 -17.85 6.70
CA LEU A 107 21.00 -18.66 6.17
C LEU A 107 22.35 -17.96 6.32
N LEU A 108 22.38 -16.63 6.20
CA LEU A 108 23.58 -15.84 6.41
C LEU A 108 23.98 -15.82 7.88
N ASP A 109 23.03 -15.64 8.80
CA ASP A 109 23.28 -15.73 10.25
C ASP A 109 23.83 -17.12 10.63
N ASP A 110 23.21 -18.19 10.12
CA ASP A 110 23.68 -19.56 10.33
C ASP A 110 25.09 -19.77 9.76
N PHE A 111 25.37 -19.21 8.57
CA PHE A 111 26.70 -19.29 7.96
C PHE A 111 27.75 -18.57 8.82
N VAL A 112 27.47 -17.35 9.29
CA VAL A 112 28.38 -16.60 10.17
C VAL A 112 28.62 -17.36 11.47
N GLN A 113 27.57 -17.92 12.09
CA GLN A 113 27.72 -18.75 13.29
C GLN A 113 28.56 -20.02 13.03
N SER A 114 28.37 -20.66 11.88
CA SER A 114 29.14 -21.85 11.51
C SER A 114 30.61 -21.55 11.18
N ALA A 115 30.92 -20.33 10.75
CA ALA A 115 32.27 -19.89 10.43
C ALA A 115 33.05 -19.44 11.68
N ALA A 116 32.37 -19.07 12.77
CA ALA A 116 33.01 -18.59 14.01
C ALA A 116 34.09 -19.54 14.58
N PRO A 117 33.93 -20.88 14.60
CA PRO A 117 34.97 -21.78 15.08
C PRO A 117 36.21 -21.81 14.16
N LEU A 118 36.02 -21.62 12.85
CA LEU A 118 37.12 -21.54 11.89
C LEU A 118 37.88 -20.23 12.05
N GLU A 119 37.18 -19.13 12.28
CA GLU A 119 37.77 -17.82 12.59
C GLU A 119 38.60 -17.90 13.88
N GLU A 120 38.07 -18.47 14.96
CA GLU A 120 38.80 -18.67 16.21
C GLU A 120 40.05 -19.53 16.03
N ALA A 121 39.97 -20.60 15.24
CA ALA A 121 41.13 -21.44 14.93
C ALA A 121 42.20 -20.70 14.12
N LEU A 122 41.79 -19.90 13.13
CA LEU A 122 42.70 -19.06 12.34
C LEU A 122 43.34 -17.94 13.17
N GLU A 123 42.58 -17.30 14.05
CA GLU A 123 43.12 -16.30 14.98
C GLU A 123 44.12 -16.92 15.96
N ALA A 124 43.83 -18.11 16.48
CA ALA A 124 44.74 -18.85 17.35
C ALA A 124 46.05 -19.20 16.64
N GLU A 125 45.98 -19.71 15.40
CA GLU A 125 47.14 -19.94 14.52
C GLU A 125 47.91 -18.64 14.27
N HIS A 126 47.22 -17.55 13.94
CA HIS A 126 47.86 -16.27 13.64
C HIS A 126 48.55 -15.68 14.88
N LYS A 127 47.96 -15.85 16.06
CA LYS A 127 48.53 -15.43 17.34
C LYS A 127 49.72 -16.31 17.75
N ALA A 128 49.63 -17.62 17.54
CA ALA A 128 50.74 -18.55 17.78
C ALA A 128 51.93 -18.27 16.84
N ARG A 129 51.66 -17.99 15.56
CA ARG A 129 52.68 -17.62 14.58
C ARG A 129 53.38 -16.30 14.92
N ASN A 130 52.62 -15.30 15.38
CA ASN A 130 53.17 -14.03 15.83
C ASN A 130 53.98 -14.19 17.14
N ALA A 131 53.55 -15.05 18.06
CA ALA A 131 54.29 -15.34 19.29
C ALA A 131 55.63 -16.06 19.02
N LEU A 132 55.66 -17.00 18.06
CA LEU A 132 56.90 -17.62 17.59
C LEU A 132 57.85 -16.61 16.92
N GLN A 133 57.31 -15.60 16.24
CA GLN A 133 58.11 -14.50 15.69
C GLN A 133 58.68 -13.59 16.78
N ASP A 134 57.94 -13.32 17.87
CA ASP A 134 58.45 -12.59 19.03
C ASP A 134 59.51 -13.39 19.81
N GLU A 135 59.34 -14.71 19.95
CA GLU A 135 60.33 -15.58 20.63
C GLU A 135 61.65 -15.69 19.84
N MET A 136 61.60 -15.79 18.50
CA MET A 136 62.81 -15.75 17.65
C MET A 136 63.54 -14.40 17.72
N VAL A 137 62.84 -13.30 18.01
CA VAL A 137 63.48 -11.98 18.22
C VAL A 137 64.13 -11.91 19.62
N THR A 138 63.54 -12.55 20.63
CA THR A 138 64.11 -12.56 21.99
C THR A 138 65.29 -13.53 22.17
N ASP A 139 65.31 -14.68 21.50
CA ASP A 139 66.46 -15.61 21.56
C ASP A 139 67.69 -15.04 20.83
N GLN A 140 67.52 -14.31 19.73
CA GLN A 140 68.62 -13.57 19.10
C GLN A 140 69.15 -12.41 19.99
N ALA A 141 68.33 -11.84 20.87
CA ALA A 141 68.76 -10.86 21.85
C ALA A 141 69.51 -11.48 23.04
N GLN A 142 69.25 -12.74 23.40
CA GLN A 142 69.99 -13.45 24.46
C GLN A 142 71.32 -14.03 23.99
N GLU A 143 71.43 -14.56 22.76
CA GLU A 143 72.70 -15.05 22.19
C GLU A 143 73.72 -13.92 21.92
N THR A 144 73.26 -12.70 21.63
CA THR A 144 74.14 -11.53 21.50
C THR A 144 74.63 -11.00 22.86
N SER A 145 73.93 -11.30 23.97
CA SER A 145 74.33 -10.85 25.31
C SER A 145 75.40 -11.74 25.98
N THR A 146 75.39 -13.06 25.71
CA THR A 146 76.32 -14.02 26.33
C THR A 146 77.71 -14.04 25.67
N SER A 147 77.82 -13.64 24.40
CA SER A 147 79.12 -13.50 23.72
C SER A 147 79.91 -12.23 24.12
N THR A 148 79.26 -11.22 24.70
CA THR A 148 79.93 -10.00 25.20
C THR A 148 80.54 -10.15 26.60
N SER A 149 80.06 -11.08 27.43
CA SER A 149 80.51 -11.21 28.83
C SER A 149 81.86 -11.92 29.01
N THR A 150 82.38 -12.63 28.00
CA THR A 150 83.68 -13.33 28.07
C THR A 150 84.86 -12.50 27.56
N ALA A 151 84.64 -11.26 27.10
CA ALA A 151 85.69 -10.40 26.54
C ALA A 151 86.24 -9.32 27.51
N GLU A 152 85.74 -9.20 28.74
CA GLU A 152 86.04 -8.05 29.62
C GLU A 152 87.03 -8.29 30.78
N VAL A 153 87.80 -9.40 30.80
CA VAL A 153 88.76 -9.69 31.91
C VAL A 153 90.24 -9.43 31.58
N MET A 154 90.57 -8.86 30.42
CA MET A 154 91.96 -8.47 30.14
C MET A 154 92.02 -7.07 29.56
N ASP A 155 92.25 -6.09 30.43
CA ASP A 155 93.37 -5.14 30.34
C ASP A 155 93.00 -3.80 31.00
N THR A 156 93.64 -3.47 32.12
CA THR A 156 94.09 -2.10 32.46
C THR A 156 94.94 -2.16 33.73
N SER A 157 96.24 -2.38 33.56
CA SER A 157 97.26 -1.92 34.50
C SER A 157 97.87 -0.64 33.94
N LEU A 158 97.66 0.49 34.62
CA LEU A 158 98.56 1.65 34.69
C LEU A 158 98.09 2.59 35.81
#